data_AF-A0AA51N9Y4-F1
#
_entry.id   AF-A0AA51N9Y4-F1
#
_cell.length_a   1.000
_cell.length_b   1.000
_cell.length_c   1.000
_cell.angle_alpha   90.00
_cell.angle_beta   90.00
_cell.angle_gamma   90.00
#
_symmetry.space_group_name_H-M   'P 1'
#
loop_
_entity.id
_entity.type
_entity.pdbx_description
1 polymer ?
#
loop_
_entity_poly.entity_id
_entity_poly.type
_entity_poly.pdbx_seq_one_letter_code
_entity_poly.pdbx_strand_id
1 'polypeptide(L)'
;MEFDKFYSSSVGMLRILKFMLISWDIIKPSEHGKGIGRKLTQHRIQHIHTRPDIETIVVRTSQHTYKFYEKMGFKLLKVEKDYWAKGFDLYEMEQPNKKL
;
A
#
# COMPACT_ATOMS: atom_id res chain seq x y z
N MET A 1 -25.31 18.59 32.90
CA MET A 1 -25.75 17.92 31.67
C MET A 1 -24.54 17.14 31.16
N GLU A 2 -24.10 16.04 31.77
CA GLU A 2 -24.81 14.78 32.00
C GLU A 2 -25.67 14.36 30.80
N PHE A 3 -25.05 13.57 29.92
CA PHE A 3 -25.74 12.49 29.22
C PHE A 3 -25.09 11.18 29.67
N ASP A 4 -25.84 10.54 30.56
CA ASP A 4 -25.49 9.36 31.32
C ASP A 4 -25.78 8.09 30.49
N LYS A 5 -24.94 7.07 30.70
CA LYS A 5 -25.24 5.62 30.64
C LYS A 5 -25.74 4.98 29.34
N PHE A 6 -24.80 4.30 28.66
CA PHE A 6 -25.01 2.90 28.26
C PHE A 6 -23.71 2.11 28.39
N TYR A 7 -23.37 1.69 29.61
CA TYR A 7 -22.42 0.62 29.85
C TYR A 7 -23.11 -0.71 29.50
N SER A 8 -22.92 -1.19 28.27
CA SER A 8 -23.17 -2.59 27.92
C SER A 8 -21.82 -3.28 27.76
N SER A 9 -21.54 -4.20 28.66
CA SER A 9 -20.35 -5.02 28.74
C SER A 9 -20.18 -5.87 27.48
N SER A 10 -19.40 -5.34 26.54
CA SER A 10 -18.67 -6.14 25.55
C SER A 10 -17.26 -5.58 25.56
N VAL A 11 -16.29 -6.40 25.94
CA VAL A 11 -14.88 -6.05 25.73
C VAL A 11 -14.71 -5.98 24.22
N GLY A 12 -14.84 -4.78 23.66
CA GLY A 12 -14.71 -4.53 22.24
C GLY A 12 -13.31 -4.90 21.81
N MET A 13 -13.16 -6.03 21.12
CA MET A 13 -11.88 -6.47 20.60
C MET A 13 -11.50 -5.55 19.43
N LEU A 14 -10.68 -4.54 19.71
CA LEU A 14 -10.15 -3.65 18.68
C LEU A 14 -9.15 -4.42 17.81
N ARG A 15 -9.55 -4.77 16.58
CA ARG A 15 -8.66 -5.40 15.61
C ARG A 15 -7.82 -4.32 14.92
N ILE A 16 -6.54 -4.25 15.26
CA ILE A 16 -5.59 -3.38 14.55
C ILE A 16 -5.28 -4.04 13.20
N LEU A 17 -5.68 -3.39 12.11
CA LEU A 17 -5.30 -3.82 10.76
C LEU A 17 -3.81 -3.56 10.56
N LYS A 18 -3.05 -4.59 10.21
CA LYS A 18 -1.64 -4.44 9.85
C LYS A 18 -1.50 -4.33 8.34
N PHE A 19 -0.67 -3.38 7.92
CA PHE A 19 -0.29 -3.21 6.54
C PHE A 19 1.22 -3.39 6.38
N MET A 20 1.66 -3.70 5.16
CA MET A 20 3.06 -3.68 4.80
C MET A 20 3.29 -2.71 3.65
N LEU A 21 4.20 -1.76 3.86
CA LEU A 21 4.61 -0.81 2.83
C LEU A 21 5.77 -1.41 2.01
N ILE A 22 5.58 -1.53 0.71
CA ILE A 22 6.65 -1.82 -0.23
C ILE A 22 7.41 -0.51 -0.47
N SER A 23 8.68 -0.50 -0.06
CA SER A 23 9.61 0.63 -0.29
C SER A 23 10.04 0.74 -1.75
N TRP A 24 10.68 1.85 -2.10
CA TRP A 24 11.15 2.18 -3.45
C TRP A 24 12.04 1.10 -4.07
N ASP A 25 11.71 0.72 -5.31
CA ASP A 25 12.54 -0.08 -6.20
C ASP A 25 12.99 0.80 -7.37
N ILE A 26 14.29 0.82 -7.65
CA ILE A 26 14.86 1.64 -8.74
C ILE A 26 15.50 0.71 -9.75
N ILE A 27 15.03 0.80 -11.00
CA ILE A 27 15.58 0.07 -12.14
C ILE A 27 16.28 1.06 -13.06
N LYS A 28 17.45 0.69 -13.58
CA LYS A 28 18.19 1.50 -14.57
C LYS A 28 17.27 1.85 -15.76
N PRO A 29 17.25 3.10 -16.26
CA PRO A 29 16.37 3.49 -17.36
C PRO A 29 16.51 2.63 -18.63
N SER A 30 17.73 2.19 -18.96
CA SER A 30 18.01 1.29 -20.11
C SER A 30 17.36 -0.10 -19.97
N GLU A 31 16.92 -0.46 -18.77
CA GLU A 31 16.31 -1.73 -18.42
C GLU A 31 14.79 -1.64 -18.21
N HIS A 32 14.20 -0.46 -18.43
CA HIS A 32 12.75 -0.26 -18.40
C HIS A 32 12.06 -1.00 -19.55
N GLY A 33 10.78 -1.33 -19.38
CA GLY A 33 10.00 -2.06 -20.38
C GLY A 33 10.32 -3.57 -20.49
N LYS A 34 11.40 -4.06 -19.86
CA LYS A 34 11.80 -5.49 -19.88
C LYS A 34 11.10 -6.37 -18.84
N GLY A 35 10.12 -5.83 -18.11
CA GLY A 35 9.37 -6.55 -17.07
C GLY A 35 10.11 -6.81 -15.76
N ILE A 36 11.34 -6.30 -15.59
CA ILE A 36 12.16 -6.50 -14.37
C ILE A 36 11.46 -5.94 -13.13
N GLY A 37 11.00 -4.69 -13.17
CA GLY A 37 10.29 -4.08 -12.05
C GLY A 37 9.03 -4.86 -11.65
N ARG A 38 8.30 -5.41 -12.63
CA ARG A 38 7.13 -6.27 -12.37
C ARG A 38 7.54 -7.54 -11.63
N LYS A 39 8.58 -8.23 -12.09
CA LYS A 39 9.09 -9.46 -11.44
C LYS A 39 9.52 -9.18 -10.00
N LEU A 40 10.25 -8.08 -9.77
CA LEU A 40 10.70 -7.68 -8.44
C LEU A 40 9.52 -7.38 -7.51
N THR A 41 8.55 -6.58 -7.96
CA THR A 41 7.36 -6.24 -7.17
C THR A 41 6.54 -7.48 -6.85
N GLN A 42 6.33 -8.37 -7.82
CA GLN A 42 5.58 -9.61 -7.64
C GLN A 42 6.27 -10.56 -6.65
N HIS A 43 7.59 -10.67 -6.67
CA HIS A 43 8.33 -11.47 -5.70
C HIS A 43 8.12 -10.98 -4.27
N ARG A 44 8.16 -9.65 -4.06
CA ARG A 44 7.89 -9.04 -2.75
C ARG A 44 6.45 -9.28 -2.31
N ILE A 45 5.48 -9.10 -3.21
CA ILE A 45 4.06 -9.40 -2.93
C ILE A 45 3.85 -10.87 -2.56
N GLN A 46 4.49 -11.82 -3.27
CA GLN A 46 4.44 -13.24 -2.94
C GLN A 46 4.98 -13.53 -1.54
N HIS A 47 6.06 -12.87 -1.14
CA HIS A 47 6.58 -12.98 0.21
C HIS A 47 5.63 -12.37 1.27
N ILE A 48 4.86 -11.34 0.92
CA ILE A 48 3.86 -10.76 1.84
C ILE A 48 2.62 -11.67 1.95
N HIS A 49 2.24 -12.39 0.89
CA HIS A 49 1.13 -13.34 0.92
C HIS A 49 1.34 -14.49 1.94
N THR A 50 2.59 -14.83 2.28
CA THR A 50 2.88 -15.85 3.29
C THR A 50 2.71 -15.34 4.74
N ARG A 51 2.40 -14.06 4.91
CA ARG A 51 2.19 -13.43 6.22
C ARG A 51 0.70 -13.22 6.50
N PRO A 52 0.04 -14.14 7.24
CA PRO A 52 -1.40 -14.06 7.51
C PRO A 52 -1.78 -12.87 8.40
N ASP A 53 -0.81 -12.30 9.13
CA ASP A 53 -0.99 -11.15 9.99
C ASP A 53 -1.10 -9.82 9.22
N ILE A 54 -0.75 -9.79 7.93
CA ILE A 54 -0.84 -8.62 7.07
C ILE A 54 -2.14 -8.65 6.28
N GLU A 55 -2.92 -7.57 6.35
CA GLU A 55 -4.21 -7.41 5.66
C GLU A 55 -4.07 -6.66 4.34
N THR A 56 -3.21 -5.64 4.32
CA THR A 56 -3.10 -4.70 3.20
C THR A 56 -1.65 -4.50 2.79
N ILE A 57 -1.42 -4.45 1.47
CA ILE A 57 -0.14 -4.09 0.87
C ILE A 57 -0.26 -2.65 0.37
N VAL A 58 0.64 -1.79 0.81
CA VAL A 58 0.66 -0.36 0.45
C VAL A 58 1.91 -0.07 -0.37
N VAL A 59 1.78 0.86 -1.32
CA VAL A 59 2.91 1.48 -2.02
C VAL A 59 2.76 3.00 -1.95
N ARG A 60 3.90 3.68 -1.85
CA ARG A 60 3.99 5.13 -2.02
C ARG A 60 4.85 5.41 -3.24
N THR A 61 4.32 6.18 -4.16
CA THR A 61 4.95 6.43 -5.46
C THR A 61 4.67 7.86 -5.93
N SER A 62 5.03 8.15 -7.18
CA SER A 62 4.84 9.45 -7.82
C SER A 62 3.80 9.43 -8.93
N GLN A 63 3.40 10.61 -9.39
CA GLN A 63 2.50 10.77 -10.54
C GLN A 63 3.03 10.13 -11.83
N HIS A 64 4.34 9.92 -11.92
CA HIS A 64 4.98 9.33 -13.09
C HIS A 64 4.99 7.80 -13.07
N THR A 65 4.80 7.19 -11.89
CA THR A 65 4.98 5.74 -11.72
C THR A 65 3.69 5.05 -11.26
N TYR A 66 2.67 5.75 -10.78
CA TYR A 66 1.45 5.12 -10.22
C TYR A 66 0.77 4.10 -11.16
N LYS A 67 0.73 4.35 -12.47
CA LYS A 67 0.14 3.42 -13.46
C LYS A 67 0.84 2.05 -13.52
N PHE A 68 2.11 1.99 -13.15
CA PHE A 68 2.83 0.72 -13.05
C PHE A 68 2.22 -0.16 -11.95
N TYR A 69 1.93 0.42 -10.78
CA TYR A 69 1.28 -0.28 -9.67
C TYR A 69 -0.21 -0.52 -9.92
N GLU A 70 -0.90 0.42 -10.57
CA GLU A 70 -2.31 0.27 -11.00
C GLU A 70 -2.52 -0.99 -11.84
N LYS A 71 -1.64 -1.23 -12.83
CA LYS A 71 -1.65 -2.45 -13.66
C LYS A 71 -1.44 -3.74 -12.87
N MET A 72 -0.91 -3.66 -11.65
CA MET A 72 -0.72 -4.80 -10.74
C MET A 72 -1.84 -4.93 -9.69
N GLY A 73 -2.92 -4.15 -9.83
CA GLY A 73 -4.11 -4.25 -8.98
C GLY A 73 -4.11 -3.34 -7.75
N PHE A 74 -3.11 -2.48 -7.60
CA PHE A 74 -3.16 -1.43 -6.58
C PHE A 74 -4.19 -0.36 -6.97
N LYS A 75 -4.96 0.09 -5.99
CA LYS A 75 -5.94 1.17 -6.12
C LYS A 75 -5.43 2.42 -5.44
N LEU A 76 -5.69 3.58 -6.05
CA LEU A 76 -5.32 4.87 -5.49
C LEU A 76 -6.10 5.12 -4.18
N LEU A 77 -5.37 5.42 -3.11
CA LEU A 77 -5.94 5.78 -1.81
C LEU A 77 -5.93 7.30 -1.61
N LYS A 78 -4.77 7.93 -1.84
CA LYS A 78 -4.58 9.37 -1.62
C LYS A 78 -3.55 9.93 -2.60
N VAL A 79 -3.75 11.19 -3.00
CA VAL A 79 -2.74 12.02 -3.67
C VAL A 79 -2.41 13.21 -2.78
N GLU A 80 -1.13 13.55 -2.68
CA GLU A 80 -0.67 14.76 -1.99
C GLU A 80 0.30 15.53 -2.91
N LYS A 81 -0.04 16.78 -3.20
CA LYS A 81 0.73 17.63 -4.13
C LYS A 81 2.04 18.08 -3.51
N ASP A 82 3.09 18.14 -4.33
CA ASP A 82 4.41 18.62 -3.94
C ASP A 82 5.01 17.92 -2.69
N TYR A 83 4.55 16.70 -2.38
CA TYR A 83 4.90 16.00 -1.14
C TYR A 83 6.38 15.64 -1.04
N TRP A 84 6.94 15.13 -2.15
CA TRP A 84 8.34 14.72 -2.18
C TRP A 84 9.26 15.88 -2.52
N ALA A 85 8.81 16.75 -3.42
CA ALA A 85 9.47 17.98 -3.86
C ALA A 85 8.47 18.80 -4.69
N LYS A 86 8.79 20.06 -5.00
CA LYS A 86 8.00 20.87 -5.94
C LYS A 86 7.89 20.16 -7.30
N GLY A 87 6.66 19.95 -7.76
CA GLY A 87 6.32 19.20 -8.96
C GLY A 87 6.36 17.68 -8.80
N PHE A 88 6.54 17.14 -7.60
CA PHE A 88 6.64 15.70 -7.35
C PHE A 88 5.66 15.24 -6.27
N ASP A 89 4.52 14.78 -6.75
CA ASP A 89 3.36 14.40 -5.94
C ASP A 89 3.55 13.02 -5.30
N LEU A 90 2.96 12.81 -4.12
CA LEU A 90 2.74 11.49 -3.55
C LEU A 90 1.47 10.88 -4.14
N TYR A 91 1.58 9.63 -4.55
CA TYR A 91 0.48 8.72 -4.84
C TYR A 91 0.59 7.56 -3.86
N GLU A 92 -0.30 7.50 -2.86
CA GLU A 92 -0.43 6.37 -1.95
C GLU A 92 -1.48 5.42 -2.51
N MET A 93 -1.11 4.14 -2.67
CA MET A 93 -1.97 3.13 -3.28
C MET A 93 -1.93 1.84 -2.46
N GLU A 94 -3.00 1.06 -2.53
CA GLU A 94 -3.12 -0.18 -1.76
C GLU A 94 -3.79 -1.32 -2.54
N GLN A 95 -3.53 -2.55 -2.10
CA GLN A 95 -4.32 -3.72 -2.45
C GLN A 95 -4.46 -4.66 -1.26
N PRO A 96 -5.53 -5.48 -1.17
CA PRO A 96 -5.64 -6.49 -0.13
C PRO A 96 -4.56 -7.57 -0.31
N ASN A 97 -4.05 -8.08 0.81
CA ASN A 97 -3.14 -9.22 0.82
C ASN A 97 -3.91 -10.50 0.48
N LYS A 98 -3.60 -11.16 -0.65
CA LYS A 98 -4.17 -12.46 -1.02
C LYS A 98 -3.43 -13.58 -0.28
N LYS A 99 -3.75 -13.74 1.00
CA LYS A 99 -3.15 -14.74 1.89
C LYS A 99 -3.20 -16.13 1.24
N LEU A 100 -2.07 -16.84 1.31
CA LEU A 100 -1.96 -18.24 0.88
C LEU A 100 -2.43 -19.19 1.97
#